data_AF-A0A968CQF1-F1
#
_entry.id   AF-A0A968CQF1-F1
#
_cell.length_a   1.000
_cell.length_b   1.000
_cell.length_c   1.000
_cell.angle_alpha   90.00
_cell.angle_beta   90.00
_cell.angle_gamma   90.00
#
_symmetry.space_group_name_H-M   'P 1'
#
loop_
_entity.id
_entity.type
_entity.pdbx_description
1 polymer ?
#
loop_
_entity_poly.entity_id
_entity_poly.type
_entity_poly.pdbx_seq_one_letter_code
_entity_poly.pdbx_strand_id
1 'polypeptide(L)'
;MFENAGVPRTERTILSWCQPNKQGITKLNCYFDPADRKWFLTPSSVDMAIKEEQNRLQNKGETQPSEVDQDSSEGLGSDSEGFGSEQNSFGRLRKDSEPGFSDEFPQDLKSAQAVIRDLEITNKAKDYFIELLQEREKEHLSDLNKLSHEVGVLETKLKQLGAPKDHQRVIVQEEDDSE
;
A
#
# COMPACT_ATOMS: atom_id res chain seq x y z
N MET A 1 15.89 -11.94 -8.49
CA MET A 1 14.43 -11.90 -8.26
C MET A 1 13.67 -12.38 -9.49
N PHE A 2 13.68 -11.65 -10.60
CA PHE A 2 13.04 -12.09 -11.85
C PHE A 2 13.72 -13.30 -12.51
N GLU A 3 15.06 -13.35 -12.50
CA GLU A 3 15.83 -14.49 -13.03
C GLU A 3 15.55 -15.80 -12.27
N ASN A 4 15.49 -15.75 -10.94
CA ASN A 4 15.13 -16.89 -10.10
C ASN A 4 13.72 -17.42 -10.41
N ALA A 5 12.83 -16.56 -10.90
CA ALA A 5 11.47 -16.93 -11.31
C ALA A 5 11.38 -17.35 -12.79
N GLY A 6 12.51 -17.54 -13.47
CA GLY A 6 12.56 -17.93 -14.88
C GLY A 6 12.14 -16.83 -15.86
N VAL A 7 12.11 -15.56 -15.41
CA VAL A 7 11.76 -14.41 -16.25
C VAL A 7 13.03 -13.62 -16.58
N PRO A 8 13.70 -13.86 -17.73
CA PRO A 8 14.95 -13.17 -18.07
C PRO A 8 14.64 -11.71 -18.43
N ARG A 9 14.94 -10.79 -17.52
CA ARG A 9 14.77 -9.34 -17.71
C ARG A 9 16.02 -8.60 -17.31
N THR A 10 16.38 -7.62 -18.13
CA THR A 10 17.52 -6.74 -17.86
C THR A 10 17.15 -5.65 -16.85
N GLU A 11 18.15 -5.14 -16.12
CA GLU A 11 18.00 -4.03 -15.18
C GLU A 11 17.33 -2.81 -15.84
N ARG A 12 17.71 -2.50 -17.09
CA ARG A 12 17.10 -1.40 -17.86
C ARG A 12 15.59 -1.56 -18.02
N THR A 13 15.11 -2.79 -18.23
CA THR A 13 13.67 -3.07 -18.33
C THR A 13 12.97 -2.87 -16.98
N ILE A 14 13.61 -3.30 -15.89
CA ILE A 14 13.07 -3.17 -14.54
C ILE A 14 12.96 -1.68 -14.17
N LEU A 15 13.98 -0.87 -14.47
CA LEU A 15 13.95 0.58 -14.27
C LEU A 15 12.87 1.27 -15.11
N SER A 16 12.65 0.81 -16.34
CA SER A 16 11.56 1.32 -17.18
C SER A 16 10.17 1.03 -16.57
N TRP A 17 9.99 -0.10 -15.88
CA TRP A 17 8.72 -0.44 -15.21
C TRP A 17 8.46 0.39 -13.95
N CYS A 18 9.49 1.00 -13.40
CA CYS A 18 9.39 1.97 -12.32
C CYS A 18 8.96 3.36 -12.80
N GLN A 19 9.04 3.63 -14.11
CA GLN A 19 8.60 4.88 -14.69
C GLN A 19 7.11 4.82 -15.07
N PRO A 20 6.35 5.92 -14.90
CA PRO A 20 4.95 5.96 -15.31
C PRO A 20 4.81 5.81 -16.83
N ASN A 21 3.87 4.97 -17.26
CA ASN A 21 3.48 4.91 -18.68
C ASN A 21 2.74 6.18 -19.10
N LYS A 22 2.36 6.30 -20.39
CA LYS A 22 1.57 7.43 -20.93
C LYS A 22 0.28 7.73 -20.13
N GLN A 23 -0.24 6.75 -19.38
CA GLN A 23 -1.42 6.86 -18.52
C GLN A 23 -1.09 7.19 -17.05
N GLY A 24 0.16 7.44 -16.71
CA GLY A 24 0.60 7.74 -15.34
C GLY A 24 0.71 6.51 -14.42
N ILE A 25 0.51 5.29 -14.94
CA ILE A 25 0.54 4.05 -14.16
C ILE A 25 1.92 3.40 -14.27
N THR A 26 2.53 3.06 -13.13
CA THR A 26 3.79 2.31 -13.03
C THR A 26 3.51 0.82 -12.94
N LYS A 27 4.26 0.00 -13.68
CA LYS A 27 4.10 -1.46 -13.65
C LYS A 27 4.67 -2.07 -12.37
N LEU A 28 5.76 -1.51 -11.86
CA LEU A 28 6.33 -1.85 -10.56
C LEU A 28 6.17 -0.68 -9.59
N ASN A 29 5.87 -0.99 -8.33
CA ASN A 29 5.84 0.02 -7.28
C ASN A 29 7.26 0.21 -6.73
N CYS A 30 7.95 1.20 -7.29
CA CYS A 30 9.34 1.50 -7.01
C CYS A 30 9.48 2.87 -6.35
N TYR A 31 10.42 2.98 -5.42
CA TYR A 31 10.82 4.22 -4.79
C TYR A 31 12.35 4.33 -4.83
N PHE A 32 12.87 5.48 -5.26
CA PHE A 32 14.29 5.75 -5.20
C PHE A 32 14.61 6.59 -3.97
N ASP A 33 15.52 6.10 -3.13
CA ASP A 33 16.03 6.86 -1.99
C ASP A 33 17.33 7.60 -2.40
N PRO A 34 17.33 8.95 -2.43
CA PRO A 34 18.51 9.73 -2.76
C PRO A 34 19.65 9.61 -1.74
N ALA A 35 19.36 9.30 -0.47
CA ALA A 35 20.36 9.20 0.57
C ALA A 35 21.23 7.95 0.38
N ASP A 36 20.59 6.81 0.14
CA ASP A 36 21.24 5.53 -0.06
C ASP A 36 21.60 5.24 -1.53
N ARG A 37 21.07 6.05 -2.47
CA ARG A 37 21.14 5.84 -3.93
C ARG A 37 20.68 4.44 -4.34
N LYS A 38 19.64 3.94 -3.66
CA LYS A 38 19.08 2.61 -3.86
C LYS A 38 17.63 2.70 -4.31
N TRP A 39 17.26 1.75 -5.16
CA TRP A 39 15.87 1.50 -5.52
C TRP A 39 15.26 0.51 -4.55
N PHE A 40 14.12 0.87 -3.99
CA PHE A 40 13.28 0.03 -3.16
C PHE A 40 12.07 -0.41 -3.98
N LEU A 41 11.78 -1.71 -3.95
CA LEU A 41 10.65 -2.30 -4.64
C LEU A 41 9.73 -2.98 -3.63
N THR A 42 8.43 -2.83 -3.81
CA THR A 42 7.46 -3.56 -3.00
C THR A 42 7.37 -5.01 -3.51
N PRO A 43 7.61 -6.03 -2.66
CA PRO A 43 7.62 -7.45 -3.09
C PRO A 43 6.33 -7.86 -3.82
N SER A 44 5.17 -7.43 -3.31
CA SER A 44 3.87 -7.70 -3.92
C SER A 44 3.76 -7.24 -5.38
N SER A 45 4.35 -6.09 -5.73
CA SER A 45 4.34 -5.60 -7.11
C SER A 45 5.24 -6.42 -8.03
N VAL A 46 6.35 -6.94 -7.49
CA VAL A 46 7.27 -7.80 -8.24
C VAL A 46 6.63 -9.16 -8.50
N ASP A 47 6.00 -9.76 -7.49
CA ASP A 47 5.32 -11.06 -7.65
C ASP A 47 4.21 -10.99 -8.71
N MET A 48 3.46 -9.89 -8.73
CA MET A 48 2.45 -9.64 -9.75
C MET A 48 3.05 -9.52 -11.15
N ALA A 49 4.13 -8.75 -11.30
CA ALA A 49 4.82 -8.59 -12.58
C ALA A 49 5.46 -9.91 -13.07
N ILE A 50 5.98 -10.74 -12.15
CA ILE A 50 6.52 -12.08 -12.46
C ILE A 50 5.40 -12.97 -12.98
N LYS A 51 4.25 -13.04 -12.31
CA LYS A 51 3.10 -13.84 -12.75
C LYS A 51 2.59 -13.41 -14.12
N GLU A 52 2.47 -12.10 -14.35
CA GLU A 52 2.07 -11.55 -15.65
C GLU A 52 3.06 -11.96 -16.76
N GLU A 53 4.36 -11.90 -16.50
CA GLU A 53 5.37 -12.29 -17.48
C GLU A 53 5.46 -13.79 -17.70
N GLN A 54 5.30 -14.60 -16.66
CA GLN A 54 5.22 -16.05 -16.79
C GLN A 54 3.99 -16.44 -17.63
N ASN A 55 2.84 -15.84 -17.38
CA ASN A 55 1.64 -16.03 -18.19
C ASN A 55 1.86 -15.58 -19.63
N ARG A 56 2.55 -14.45 -19.84
CA ARG A 56 2.91 -13.97 -21.19
C ARG A 56 3.81 -14.96 -21.92
N LEU A 57 4.76 -15.60 -21.24
CA LEU A 57 5.64 -16.62 -21.81
C LEU A 57 4.90 -17.92 -22.11
N GLN A 58 3.99 -18.34 -21.23
CA GLN A 58 3.14 -19.53 -21.44
C GLN A 58 2.17 -19.33 -22.61
N ASN A 59 1.61 -18.13 -22.75
CA ASN A 59 0.70 -17.79 -23.84
C ASN A 59 1.44 -17.44 -25.15
N LYS A 60 2.76 -17.24 -25.15
CA LYS A 60 3.57 -16.90 -26.33
C LYS A 60 3.95 -18.09 -27.23
N GLY A 61 3.30 -19.23 -27.06
CA GLY A 61 3.31 -20.32 -28.03
C GLY A 61 2.65 -19.96 -29.38
N GLU A 62 1.85 -18.89 -29.44
CA GLU A 62 1.26 -18.37 -30.68
C GLU A 62 1.61 -16.88 -30.91
N THR A 63 2.44 -16.68 -31.94
CA THR A 63 2.59 -15.45 -32.76
C THR A 63 3.19 -14.15 -32.14
N GLN A 64 4.51 -14.06 -32.38
CA GLN A 64 5.32 -12.95 -32.91
C GLN A 64 5.68 -11.68 -32.09
N PRO A 65 6.90 -11.14 -32.33
CA PRO A 65 7.33 -9.81 -31.89
C PRO A 65 6.90 -8.75 -32.91
N SER A 66 6.19 -7.70 -32.46
CA SER A 66 6.06 -6.47 -33.23
C SER A 66 6.96 -5.39 -32.62
N GLU A 67 8.01 -5.07 -33.36
CA GLU A 67 8.54 -3.71 -33.55
C GLU A 67 7.35 -2.78 -33.93
N VAL A 68 7.26 -1.48 -33.69
CA VAL A 68 8.21 -0.37 -33.90
C VAL A 68 7.58 0.87 -33.25
N ASP A 69 8.39 1.77 -32.70
CA ASP A 69 8.21 3.21 -32.91
C ASP A 69 9.61 3.83 -32.78
N GLN A 70 10.35 3.72 -33.89
CA GLN A 70 11.44 4.61 -34.24
C GLN A 70 10.81 5.87 -34.83
N ASP A 71 11.09 7.04 -34.25
CA ASP A 71 11.40 8.21 -35.07
C ASP A 71 12.33 9.15 -34.30
N SER A 72 13.54 9.32 -34.84
CA SER A 72 14.55 10.37 -34.60
C SER A 72 15.96 9.79 -34.71
N SER A 73 16.51 9.74 -35.92
CA SER A 73 17.80 10.40 -36.22
C SER A 73 18.26 10.07 -37.64
N GLU A 74 18.72 11.13 -38.29
CA GLU A 74 19.13 11.22 -39.67
C GLU A 74 20.47 10.51 -39.93
N GLY A 75 20.54 9.88 -41.11
CA GLY A 75 21.67 9.94 -42.05
C GLY A 75 23.08 9.58 -41.57
N LEU A 76 23.62 8.47 -42.09
CA LEU A 76 24.72 8.45 -43.08
C LEU A 76 25.19 6.99 -43.26
N GLY A 77 25.18 6.52 -44.51
CA GLY A 77 25.48 5.13 -44.87
C GLY A 77 26.97 4.81 -44.95
N SER A 78 27.27 3.52 -45.09
CA SER A 78 28.24 3.00 -46.05
C SER A 78 28.18 1.48 -46.07
N ASP A 79 28.17 0.94 -47.27
CA ASP A 79 28.07 -0.47 -47.63
C ASP A 79 29.38 -1.22 -47.31
N SER A 80 29.28 -2.51 -46.97
CA SER A 80 30.17 -3.55 -47.53
C SER A 80 29.73 -4.94 -47.04
N GLU A 81 29.41 -5.80 -48.00
CA GLU A 81 29.33 -7.23 -47.82
C GLU A 81 30.70 -7.84 -47.48
N GLY A 82 30.70 -8.96 -46.76
CA GLY A 82 31.89 -9.65 -46.28
C GLY A 82 31.62 -11.10 -45.88
N PHE A 83 31.45 -11.92 -46.91
CA PHE A 83 31.58 -13.37 -47.03
C PHE A 83 32.42 -14.10 -45.94
N GLY A 84 31.97 -15.25 -45.43
CA GLY A 84 32.85 -16.24 -44.78
C GLY A 84 32.25 -17.31 -43.85
N SER A 85 31.90 -18.46 -44.44
CA SER A 85 32.02 -19.86 -43.92
C SER A 85 31.26 -20.28 -42.65
N GLU A 86 30.15 -21.03 -42.75
CA GLU A 86 30.04 -22.50 -42.87
C GLU A 86 30.40 -23.35 -41.63
N GLN A 87 29.39 -24.14 -41.21
CA GLN A 87 29.45 -25.46 -40.57
C GLN A 87 29.84 -25.57 -39.09
N ASN A 88 28.84 -25.80 -38.23
CA ASN A 88 28.76 -27.10 -37.53
C ASN A 88 27.35 -27.40 -36.99
N SER A 89 26.70 -28.37 -37.62
CA SER A 89 25.51 -29.07 -37.16
C SER A 89 25.92 -30.26 -36.30
N PHE A 90 25.65 -30.25 -34.98
CA PHE A 90 25.62 -31.48 -34.19
C PHE A 90 24.60 -31.40 -33.04
N GLY A 91 23.68 -32.37 -33.04
CA GLY A 91 23.22 -32.99 -31.79
C GLY A 91 21.92 -32.47 -31.18
N ARG A 92 20.78 -33.00 -31.66
CA ARG A 92 19.63 -33.25 -30.77
C ARG A 92 20.07 -34.24 -29.68
N LEU A 93 19.91 -33.88 -28.41
CA LEU A 93 19.59 -34.84 -27.37
C LEU A 93 18.51 -34.25 -26.46
N ARG A 94 17.29 -34.77 -26.65
CA ARG A 94 16.29 -34.84 -25.60
C ARG A 94 16.92 -35.62 -24.45
N LYS A 95 16.92 -35.04 -23.25
CA LYS A 95 16.90 -35.82 -22.03
C LYS A 95 15.72 -35.35 -21.23
N ASP A 96 14.62 -36.07 -21.45
CA ASP A 96 13.49 -36.14 -20.53
C ASP A 96 14.08 -36.34 -19.13
N SER A 97 14.05 -35.29 -18.34
CA SER A 97 14.29 -35.36 -16.90
C SER A 97 12.93 -35.14 -16.29
N GLU A 98 12.37 -36.23 -15.80
CA GLU A 98 11.13 -36.24 -15.05
C GLU A 98 11.14 -35.12 -13.99
N PRO A 99 9.99 -34.48 -13.71
CA PRO A 99 9.86 -33.67 -12.52
C PRO A 99 9.93 -34.61 -11.33
N GLY A 100 11.14 -34.77 -10.79
CA GLY A 100 11.36 -35.38 -9.49
C GLY A 100 10.43 -34.69 -8.51
N PHE A 101 9.47 -35.47 -7.99
CA PHE A 101 8.58 -35.10 -6.90
C PHE A 101 9.46 -34.71 -5.71
N SER A 102 9.81 -33.43 -5.61
CA SER A 102 10.66 -32.92 -4.55
C SER A 102 9.88 -32.88 -3.25
N ASP A 103 10.53 -33.37 -2.20
CA ASP A 103 10.11 -33.33 -0.79
C ASP A 103 10.04 -31.89 -0.22
N GLU A 104 9.93 -30.88 -1.08
CA GLU A 104 9.83 -29.44 -0.75
C GLU A 104 8.39 -28.99 -0.53
N PHE A 105 7.41 -29.60 -1.20
CA PHE A 105 5.98 -29.31 -1.01
C PHE A 105 5.50 -29.42 0.46
N PRO A 106 5.94 -30.40 1.26
CA PRO A 106 5.54 -30.52 2.66
C PRO A 106 6.16 -29.43 3.57
N GLN A 107 7.33 -28.90 3.23
CA GLN A 107 8.00 -27.87 4.03
C GLN A 107 7.38 -26.49 3.80
N ASP A 108 7.04 -26.18 2.56
CA ASP A 108 6.37 -24.92 2.19
C ASP A 108 4.95 -24.85 2.76
N LEU A 109 4.24 -25.98 2.82
CA LEU A 109 2.91 -26.03 3.44
C LEU A 109 2.99 -25.74 4.95
N LYS A 110 3.99 -26.31 5.64
CA LYS A 110 4.20 -26.11 7.07
C LYS A 110 4.64 -24.68 7.39
N SER A 111 5.53 -24.11 6.59
CA SER A 111 5.97 -22.72 6.77
C SER A 111 4.83 -21.74 6.48
N ALA A 112 4.04 -21.97 5.43
CA ALA A 112 2.83 -21.18 5.15
C ALA A 112 1.81 -21.29 6.29
N GLN A 113 1.59 -22.49 6.83
CA GLN A 113 0.69 -22.70 7.97
C GLN A 113 1.18 -21.97 9.24
N ALA A 114 2.50 -21.95 9.48
CA ALA A 114 3.09 -21.21 10.60
C ALA A 114 2.85 -19.70 10.46
N VAL A 115 3.06 -19.15 9.25
CA VAL A 115 2.80 -17.72 8.97
C VAL A 115 1.32 -17.38 9.16
N ILE A 116 0.39 -18.23 8.70
CA ILE A 116 -1.04 -18.01 8.93
C ILE A 116 -1.35 -17.98 10.42
N ARG A 117 -0.80 -18.91 11.20
CA ARG A 117 -1.01 -18.95 12.66
C ARG A 117 -0.46 -17.69 13.34
N ASP A 118 0.70 -17.22 12.94
CA ASP A 118 1.29 -15.99 13.50
C ASP A 118 0.49 -14.75 13.12
N LEU A 119 -0.03 -14.69 11.89
CA LEU A 119 -0.92 -13.63 11.44
C LEU A 119 -2.25 -13.64 12.23
N GLU A 120 -2.82 -14.81 12.49
CA GLU A 120 -4.02 -14.96 13.32
C GLU A 120 -3.78 -14.48 14.76
N ILE A 121 -2.64 -14.83 15.35
CA ILE A 121 -2.25 -14.35 16.69
C ILE A 121 -2.12 -12.83 16.68
N THR A 122 -1.46 -12.28 15.66
CA THR A 122 -1.27 -10.83 15.52
C THR A 122 -2.60 -10.10 15.36
N ASN A 123 -3.51 -10.62 14.53
CA ASN A 123 -4.83 -10.03 14.36
C ASN A 123 -5.64 -10.08 15.66
N LYS A 124 -5.64 -11.20 16.37
CA LYS A 124 -6.28 -11.29 17.70
C LYS A 124 -5.72 -10.28 18.69
N ALA A 125 -4.40 -10.08 18.70
CA ALA A 125 -3.77 -9.08 19.56
C ALA A 125 -4.18 -7.64 19.17
N LYS A 126 -4.26 -7.36 17.87
CA LYS A 126 -4.77 -6.07 17.36
C LYS A 126 -6.22 -5.85 17.75
N ASP A 127 -7.08 -6.86 17.60
CA ASP A 127 -8.49 -6.78 17.95
C ASP A 127 -8.68 -6.48 19.44
N TYR A 128 -7.94 -7.17 20.31
CA TYR A 128 -7.94 -6.90 21.75
C TYR A 128 -7.48 -5.47 22.07
N PHE A 129 -6.43 -4.99 21.40
CA PHE A 129 -5.94 -3.63 21.60
C PHE A 129 -6.95 -2.57 21.13
N ILE A 130 -7.65 -2.82 20.02
CA ILE A 130 -8.72 -1.96 19.53
C ILE A 130 -9.86 -1.91 20.55
N GLU A 131 -10.28 -3.05 21.10
CA GLU A 131 -11.33 -3.11 22.12
C GLU A 131 -10.96 -2.28 23.35
N LEU A 132 -9.73 -2.44 23.86
CA LEU A 132 -9.23 -1.67 25.00
C LEU A 132 -9.22 -0.15 24.71
N LEU A 133 -8.78 0.25 23.50
CA LEU A 133 -8.79 1.66 23.11
C LEU A 133 -10.21 2.23 23.04
N GLN A 134 -11.16 1.47 22.48
CA GLN A 134 -12.55 1.90 22.40
C GLN A 134 -13.19 2.03 23.80
N GLU A 135 -12.87 1.13 24.72
CA GLU A 135 -13.36 1.21 26.09
C GLU A 135 -12.82 2.46 26.80
N ARG A 136 -11.51 2.70 26.71
CA ARG A 136 -10.88 3.89 27.27
C ARG A 136 -11.42 5.18 26.66
N GLU A 137 -11.63 5.21 25.35
CA GLU A 137 -12.21 6.37 24.67
C GLU A 137 -13.62 6.67 25.17
N LYS A 138 -14.47 5.63 25.35
CA LYS A 138 -15.81 5.78 25.93
C LYS A 138 -15.76 6.34 27.35
N GLU A 139 -14.82 5.86 28.18
CA GLU A 139 -14.61 6.37 29.54
C GLU A 139 -14.22 7.86 29.51
N HIS A 140 -13.22 8.22 28.72
CA HIS A 140 -12.79 9.61 28.55
C HIS A 140 -13.92 10.52 28.04
N LEU A 141 -14.72 10.07 27.07
CA LEU A 141 -15.87 10.82 26.56
C LEU A 141 -16.96 10.99 27.63
N SER A 142 -17.19 9.97 28.45
CA SER A 142 -18.11 10.06 29.59
C SER A 142 -17.67 11.12 30.59
N ASP A 143 -16.38 11.16 30.93
CA ASP A 143 -15.84 12.14 31.86
C ASP A 143 -15.87 13.55 31.27
N LEU A 144 -15.50 13.72 29.99
CA LEU A 144 -15.64 15.01 29.30
C LEU A 144 -17.08 15.52 29.30
N ASN A 145 -18.06 14.64 29.09
CA ASN A 145 -19.48 15.01 29.15
C ASN A 145 -19.90 15.47 30.56
N LYS A 146 -19.44 14.79 31.61
CA LYS A 146 -19.70 15.21 33.01
C LYS A 146 -19.11 16.58 33.28
N LEU A 147 -17.83 16.79 32.94
CA LEU A 147 -17.15 18.08 33.12
C LEU A 147 -17.84 19.18 32.32
N SER A 148 -18.21 18.91 31.06
CA SER A 148 -18.94 19.86 30.20
C SER A 148 -20.27 20.28 30.83
N HIS A 149 -21.02 19.33 31.39
CA HIS A 149 -22.26 19.63 32.10
C HIS A 149 -22.01 20.47 33.36
N GLU A 150 -21.03 20.12 34.19
CA GLU A 150 -20.67 20.88 35.39
C GLU A 150 -20.24 22.32 35.06
N VAL A 151 -19.42 22.49 34.02
CA VAL A 151 -19.01 23.81 33.52
C VAL A 151 -20.25 24.59 33.08
N GLY A 152 -21.18 24.00 32.32
CA GLY A 152 -22.42 24.67 31.92
C GLY A 152 -23.28 25.11 33.11
N VAL A 153 -23.38 24.28 34.16
CA VAL A 153 -24.09 24.65 35.40
C VAL A 153 -23.38 25.82 36.10
N LEU A 154 -22.06 25.77 36.21
CA LEU A 154 -21.27 26.83 36.85
C LEU A 154 -21.34 28.15 36.07
N GLU A 155 -21.24 28.09 34.74
CA GLU A 155 -21.41 29.26 33.86
C GLU A 155 -22.79 29.89 34.05
N THR A 156 -23.84 29.08 34.16
CA THR A 156 -25.21 29.57 34.37
C THR A 156 -25.34 30.25 35.73
N LYS A 157 -24.81 29.63 36.80
CA LYS A 157 -24.79 30.22 38.15
C LYS A 157 -23.99 31.51 38.19
N LEU A 158 -22.85 31.58 37.50
CA LEU A 158 -22.03 32.77 37.41
C LEU A 158 -22.77 33.90 36.70
N LYS A 159 -23.44 33.61 35.57
CA LYS A 159 -24.28 34.59 34.86
C LYS A 159 -25.42 35.13 35.74
N GLN A 160 -26.04 34.28 36.56
CA GLN A 160 -27.08 34.72 37.50
C GLN A 160 -26.55 35.64 38.60
N LEU A 161 -25.31 35.42 39.08
CA LEU A 161 -24.67 36.30 40.05
C LEU A 161 -24.21 37.63 39.45
N GLY A 162 -23.85 37.65 38.17
CA GLY A 162 -23.50 38.86 37.43
C GLY A 162 -24.71 39.66 36.91
N ALA A 163 -25.92 39.08 36.93
CA ALA A 163 -27.14 39.79 36.58
C ALA A 163 -27.56 40.75 37.72
N PRO A 164 -28.04 41.96 37.42
CA PRO A 164 -28.55 42.87 38.45
C PRO A 164 -29.67 42.17 39.22
N LYS A 165 -29.51 42.04 40.54
CA LYS A 165 -30.61 41.61 41.40
C LYS A 165 -31.58 42.78 41.45
N ASP A 166 -32.63 42.75 40.63
CA ASP A 166 -33.76 43.65 40.77
C ASP A 166 -34.40 43.38 42.14
N HIS A 167 -33.91 44.11 43.14
CA HIS A 167 -34.52 44.20 44.44
C HIS A 167 -35.89 44.83 44.21
N GLN A 168 -36.90 43.97 44.18
CA GLN A 168 -38.30 44.28 44.19
C GLN A 168 -38.52 45.41 45.22
N ARG A 169 -38.70 46.64 44.71
CA ARG A 169 -39.20 47.77 45.50
C ARG A 169 -40.55 47.33 46.05
N VAL A 170 -40.57 46.93 47.31
CA VAL A 170 -41.80 46.93 48.10
C VAL A 170 -42.19 48.40 48.21
N ILE A 171 -43.09 48.84 47.33
CA ILE A 171 -43.80 50.10 47.49
C ILE A 171 -44.72 49.85 48.68
N VAL A 172 -44.27 50.27 49.86
CA VAL A 172 -45.16 50.48 51.00
C VAL A 172 -46.04 51.65 50.60
N GLN A 173 -47.29 51.38 50.24
CA GLN A 173 -48.32 52.41 50.20
C GLN A 173 -48.64 52.75 51.66
N GLU A 174 -47.95 53.75 52.19
CA GLU A 174 -48.54 54.63 53.20
C GLU A 174 -49.58 55.48 52.44
N GLU A 175 -50.86 55.16 52.58
CA GLU A 175 -51.90 56.15 52.44
C GLU A 175 -52.57 56.32 53.79
N ASP A 176 -52.43 57.56 54.26
CA ASP A 176 -52.79 58.11 55.55
C ASP A 176 -54.26 57.93 55.92
N ASP A 177 -54.48 57.59 57.19
CA ASP A 177 -55.64 58.00 57.95
C ASP A 177 -55.72 59.54 57.96
N SER A 178 -56.79 60.13 57.44
CA SER A 178 -57.18 61.51 57.73
C SER A 178 -58.69 61.70 57.54
N GLU A 179 -59.36 61.75 58.71
CA GLU A 179 -60.62 62.43 59.09
C GLU A 179 -61.89 62.33 58.22
#